data_AF-A0A497JNL6-F1
#
_entry.id   AF-A0A497JNL6-F1
#
_cell.length_a   1.000
_cell.length_b   1.000
_cell.length_c   1.000
_cell.angle_alpha   90.00
_cell.angle_beta   90.00
_cell.angle_gamma   90.00
#
_symmetry.space_group_name_H-M   'P 1'
#
loop_
_entity.id
_entity.type
_entity.pdbx_description
1 polymer ?
#
loop_
_entity_poly.entity_id
_entity_poly.type
_entity_poly.pdbx_seq_one_letter_code
_entity_poly.pdbx_strand_id
1 'polypeptide(L)' 'MFSINPEIGAGLVLWHPKGALIRRIIRNVWEREHLRNGYRLVCTPHIARGELWKTSGHLEYYAE' A
#
# COMPACT_ATOMS: atom_id res chain seq x y z
N MET A 1 16.24 -10.05 -4.74
CA MET A 1 15.16 -10.02 -3.72
C MET A 1 14.11 -9.01 -4.14
N PHE A 2 14.53 -7.81 -4.54
CA PHE A 2 13.75 -6.84 -5.30
C PHE A 2 14.67 -6.10 -6.27
N SER A 3 14.11 -5.29 -7.16
CA SER A 3 14.84 -4.33 -8.00
C SER A 3 14.02 -3.05 -8.19
N ILE A 4 14.69 -1.97 -8.61
CA ILE A 4 14.06 -0.75 -9.11
C ILE A 4 14.56 -0.57 -10.55
N ASN A 5 13.64 -0.39 -11.50
CA ASN A 5 13.98 -0.21 -12.91
C ASN A 5 13.62 1.23 -13.35
N PRO A 6 14.59 2.03 -13.86
CA PRO A 6 14.33 3.38 -14.35
C PRO A 6 13.25 3.47 -15.43
N GLU A 7 13.12 2.47 -16.30
CA GLU A 7 12.08 2.43 -17.35
C GLU A 7 10.67 2.28 -16.78
N ILE A 8 10.56 1.66 -15.61
CA ILE A 8 9.28 1.48 -14.91
C ILE A 8 8.96 2.71 -14.08
N GLY A 9 9.97 3.30 -13.44
CA GLY A 9 9.87 4.53 -12.66
C GLY A 9 10.64 4.47 -11.36
N ALA A 10 11.21 5.62 -10.96
CA ALA A 10 11.90 5.74 -9.68
C ALA A 10 10.92 5.51 -8.51
N GLY A 11 11.37 4.76 -7.50
CA GLY A 11 10.55 4.42 -6.33
C GLY A 11 9.55 3.27 -6.53
N LEU A 12 9.36 2.77 -7.75
CA LEU A 12 8.45 1.65 -8.05
C LEU A 12 9.19 0.30 -7.91
N VAL A 13 9.12 -0.28 -6.71
CA VAL A 13 9.83 -1.53 -6.37
C VAL A 13 9.21 -2.75 -7.04
N LEU A 14 10.02 -3.49 -7.79
CA LEU A 14 9.70 -4.81 -8.33
C LEU A 14 10.08 -5.91 -7.32
N TRP A 15 9.08 -6.63 -6.82
CA TRP A 15 9.29 -7.74 -5.89
C TRP A 15 9.55 -9.04 -6.65
N HIS A 16 10.78 -9.56 -6.55
CA HIS A 16 11.14 -10.86 -7.13
C HIS A 16 10.58 -12.01 -6.27
N PRO A 17 10.56 -13.27 -6.75
CA PRO A 17 9.89 -14.37 -6.03
C PRO A 17 10.25 -14.49 -4.54
N LYS A 18 11.54 -14.41 -4.19
CA LYS A 18 11.97 -14.45 -2.77
C LYS A 18 11.47 -13.25 -1.96
N GLY A 19 11.48 -12.04 -2.52
CA GLY A 19 10.98 -10.85 -1.83
C GLY A 19 9.46 -10.82 -1.72
N ALA A 20 8.76 -11.27 -2.77
CA ALA A 20 7.31 -11.43 -2.76
C ALA A 20 6.86 -12.45 -1.70
N LEU A 21 7.59 -13.55 -1.52
CA LEU A 21 7.33 -14.53 -0.47
C LEU A 21 7.47 -13.92 0.92
N ILE A 22 8.55 -13.20 1.20
CA ILE A 22 8.74 -12.52 2.49
C ILE A 22 7.60 -11.52 2.75
N ARG A 23 7.26 -10.69 1.74
CA ARG A 23 6.14 -9.75 1.83
C ARG A 23 4.81 -10.44 2.13
N ARG A 24 4.56 -11.62 1.55
CA ARG A 24 3.35 -12.43 1.84
C ARG A 24 3.35 -12.94 3.28
N ILE A 25 4.47 -13.45 3.78
CA ILE A 25 4.58 -13.94 5.17
C ILE A 25 4.25 -12.83 6.16
N ILE A 26 4.82 -11.63 5.97
CA ILE A 26 4.55 -10.47 6.85
C ILE A 26 3.07 -10.07 6.80
N ARG A 27 2.49 -9.96 5.60
CA ARG A 27 1.05 -9.64 5.46
C ARG A 27 0.16 -10.66 6.15
N ASN A 28 0.47 -11.95 6.07
CA ASN A 28 -0.30 -13.00 6.73
C ASN A 28 -0.26 -12.88 8.26
N VAL A 29 0.87 -12.48 8.84
CA VAL A 29 0.96 -12.21 10.29
C VAL A 29 0.07 -11.02 10.65
N TRP A 30 0.24 -9.89 9.94
CA TRP A 30 -0.56 -8.68 10.15
C TRP A 30 -2.07 -8.94 10.06
N GLU A 31 -2.51 -9.66 9.03
CA GLU A 31 -3.93 -9.96 8.79
C GLU A 31 -4.52 -10.82 9.91
N ARG A 32 -3.79 -11.87 10.32
CA ARG A 32 -4.22 -12.73 11.44
C ARG A 32 -4.36 -11.94 12.75
N GLU A 33 -3.41 -11.06 13.07
CA GLU A 33 -3.48 -10.26 14.29
C GLU A 33 -4.69 -9.31 14.26
N HIS A 34 -4.99 -8.67 13.13
CA HIS A 34 -6.17 -7.81 13.03
C HIS A 34 -7.47 -8.60 13.25
N LEU A 35 -7.61 -9.76 12.61
CA LEU A 35 -8.79 -10.61 12.76
C LEU A 35 -8.95 -11.12 14.20
N ARG A 36 -7.84 -11.53 14.85
CA ARG A 36 -7.85 -11.96 16.26
C ARG A 36 -8.31 -10.86 17.22
N ASN A 37 -8.02 -9.60 16.90
CA ASN A 37 -8.40 -8.45 17.71
C ASN A 37 -9.74 -7.83 17.27
N GLY A 38 -10.55 -8.54 16.49
CA GLY A 38 -11.91 -8.12 16.14
C GLY A 38 -12.01 -7.05 15.05
N TYR A 39 -10.91 -6.74 14.34
CA TYR A 39 -10.94 -5.82 13.22
C TYR A 39 -11.67 -6.45 12.03
N ARG A 40 -12.42 -5.61 11.30
CA ARG A 40 -13.07 -5.99 10.04
C ARG A 40 -12.25 -5.47 8.88
N LEU A 41 -11.71 -6.38 8.08
CA LEU A 41 -10.95 -6.00 6.90
C LEU A 41 -11.88 -5.40 5.84
N VAL A 42 -11.44 -4.30 5.25
CA VAL A 42 -12.12 -3.64 4.12
C VAL A 42 -11.10 -3.41 3.00
N CYS A 43 -11.60 -3.22 1.78
CA CYS A 43 -10.78 -2.89 0.62
C CYS A 43 -11.33 -1.62 -0.02
N THR A 44 -10.47 -0.63 -0.23
CA THR A 44 -10.83 0.67 -0.81
C THR A 44 -10.04 0.91 -2.10
N PRO A 45 -10.57 1.71 -3.04
CA PRO A 45 -9.83 2.08 -4.25
C PRO A 45 -8.53 2.84 -3.94
N HIS A 46 -7.53 2.71 -4.81
CA HIS A 46 -6.25 3.44 -4.71
C HIS A 46 -6.31 4.90 -5.18
N ILE A 47 -7.36 5.28 -5.92
CA ILE A 47 -7.56 6.62 -6.47
C ILE A 47 -8.96 7.09 -6.08
N ALA A 48 -9.08 8.36 -5.70
CA ALA A 48 -10.33 9.01 -5.32
C ALA A 48 -10.43 10.41 -5.94
N ARG A 49 -11.66 10.94 -6.01
CA ARG A 49 -11.92 12.29 -6.53
C ARG A 49 -11.26 13.37 -5.67
N GLY A 50 -10.88 14.49 -6.29
CA GLY A 50 -10.21 15.64 -5.65
C GLY A 50 -10.94 16.16 -4.42
N GLU A 51 -12.28 16.13 -4.44
CA GLU A 51 -13.12 16.55 -3.33
C GLU A 51 -12.85 15.74 -2.06
N LEU A 52 -12.57 14.44 -2.15
CA LEU A 52 -12.27 13.62 -0.97
C LEU A 52 -10.96 14.09 -0.31
N TRP A 53 -9.95 14.39 -1.13
CA TRP A 53 -8.67 14.91 -0.66
C TRP A 53 -8.84 16.29 -0.03
N LYS A 54 -9.68 17.15 -0.61
CA LYS A 54 -10.04 18.45 -0.03
C LYS A 54 -10.75 18.29 1.31
N THR A 55 -11.76 17.42 1.40
CA THR A 55 -12.49 17.15 2.64
C THR A 55 -11.58 16.64 3.74
N SER A 56 -10.61 15.79 3.41
CA SER A 56 -9.64 15.27 4.37
C SER A 56 -8.53 16.28 4.76
N GLY A 57 -8.47 17.45 4.11
CA GLY A 57 -7.40 18.45 4.28
C GLY A 57 -6.09 18.12 3.57
N HIS A 58 -5.92 16.93 3.00
CA HIS A 58 -4.65 16.50 2.39
C HIS A 58 -4.30 17.29 1.13
N LEU A 59 -5.29 17.84 0.42
CA LEU A 59 -5.04 18.60 -0.81
C LEU A 59 -4.15 19.83 -0.57
N GLU A 60 -4.23 20.46 0.60
CA GLU A 60 -3.43 21.66 0.92
C GLU A 60 -1.95 21.33 1.20
N TYR A 61 -1.66 20.09 1.60
CA TYR A 61 -0.32 19.67 2.04
C TYR A 61 0.40 18.74 1.05
N TYR A 62 -0.33 18.07 0.16
CA TYR A 62 0.19 17.01 -0.72
C TYR A 62 -0.11 17.24 -2.21
N ALA A 63 -0.55 18.45 -2.59
CA ALA A 63 -0.77 18.79 -4.01
C ALA A 63 0.53 19.13 -4.75
N GLU A 64 1.62 19.39 -4.02
CA GLU A 64 2.98 19.58 -4.53
C GLU A 64 3.83 18.33 -4.31
#